data_AF-A0A918Y2A9-F1
#
_entry.id   AF-A0A918Y2A9-F1
#
_cell.length_a   1.000
_cell.length_b   1.000
_cell.length_c   1.000
_cell.angle_alpha   90.00
_cell.angle_beta   90.00
_cell.angle_gamma   90.00
#
_symmetry.space_group_name_H-M   'P 1'
#
loop_
_entity.id
_entity.type
_entity.pdbx_description
1 polymer ?
#
loop_
_entity_poly.entity_id
_entity_poly.type
_entity_poly.pdbx_seq_one_letter_code
_entity_poly.pdbx_strand_id
1 'polypeptide(L)'
;MTTDTSAPTALRHDPLVRGLGLASALLGVPQVATPGGFVRQLGLADGPRQRMATVAVGVRELTAAAGLLGRPHPAWLWSRVGGDLVDLTLLATALRRHDGRGVARTAAATAGTAAVTAADVYAAVTRTRWRTPVELTAATTVAKHPDETYELWSGLERLPEFMAHLAEVRITGPRTSHWTASAPFGRTVEWDAETTQDVPGQLIAWRSAQGAVVGNSGEVRFHPAPGGHGTEVQVTLRYSLPAGPLGRAVARYFGEEPHQQLDDDLRRFKQIAEAGEVIRSEGAPGGKRARAEFPQHPAQPLTEDELREVRS
;
A
#
# COMPACT_ATOMS: atom_id res chain seq x y z
N MET A 1 -18.48 17.30 3.91
CA MET A 1 -18.54 15.96 4.53
C MET A 1 -19.64 15.16 3.85
N THR A 2 -19.35 14.60 2.67
CA THR A 2 -20.25 13.72 1.93
C THR A 2 -19.87 12.29 2.27
N THR A 3 -20.71 11.60 3.02
CA THR A 3 -20.57 10.15 3.24
C THR A 3 -20.80 9.44 1.92
N ASP A 4 -19.73 9.00 1.28
CA ASP A 4 -19.81 8.22 0.04
C ASP A 4 -20.29 6.79 0.36
N THR A 5 -21.61 6.58 0.19
CA THR A 5 -22.32 5.32 0.46
C THR A 5 -22.08 4.26 -0.64
N SER A 6 -21.21 4.51 -1.61
CA SER A 6 -21.05 3.66 -2.81
C SER A 6 -20.23 2.38 -2.60
N ALA A 7 -19.31 2.35 -1.63
CA ALA A 7 -18.35 1.24 -1.47
C ALA A 7 -18.96 -0.13 -1.06
N PRO A 8 -19.93 -0.24 -0.13
CA PRO A 8 -20.56 -1.52 0.21
C PRO A 8 -21.46 -2.05 -0.92
N THR A 9 -22.01 -1.12 -1.71
CA THR A 9 -22.95 -1.42 -2.80
C THR A 9 -22.22 -2.01 -4.01
N ALA A 10 -20.99 -1.56 -4.28
CA ALA A 10 -20.16 -2.09 -5.38
C ALA A 10 -19.82 -3.58 -5.21
N LEU A 11 -19.44 -4.02 -4.00
CA LEU A 11 -19.09 -5.42 -3.73
C LEU A 11 -20.29 -6.36 -3.80
N ARG A 12 -21.50 -5.86 -3.49
CA ARG A 12 -22.74 -6.65 -3.49
C ARG A 12 -23.13 -7.15 -4.88
N HIS A 13 -22.71 -6.45 -5.93
CA HIS A 13 -23.02 -6.81 -7.32
C HIS A 13 -21.81 -7.34 -8.10
N ASP A 14 -20.63 -7.46 -7.47
CA ASP A 14 -19.43 -7.97 -8.13
C ASP A 14 -19.56 -9.49 -8.39
N PRO A 15 -19.47 -9.93 -9.67
CA PRO A 15 -19.64 -11.35 -10.02
C PRO A 15 -18.52 -12.23 -9.48
N LEU A 16 -17.30 -11.70 -9.32
CA LEU A 16 -16.17 -12.42 -8.74
C LEU A 16 -16.42 -12.66 -7.24
N VAL A 17 -16.85 -11.63 -6.51
CA VAL A 17 -17.13 -11.72 -5.06
C VAL A 17 -18.24 -12.74 -4.79
N ARG A 18 -19.30 -12.74 -5.61
CA ARG A 18 -20.38 -13.74 -5.55
C ARG A 18 -19.89 -15.14 -5.92
N GLY A 19 -19.09 -15.25 -6.98
CA GLY A 19 -18.49 -16.51 -7.42
C GLY A 19 -17.63 -17.15 -6.34
N LEU A 20 -16.82 -16.35 -5.64
CA LEU A 20 -16.02 -16.82 -4.50
C LEU A 20 -16.91 -17.24 -3.31
N GLY A 21 -17.98 -16.50 -3.02
CA GLY A 21 -18.96 -16.89 -2.02
C GLY A 21 -19.62 -18.25 -2.32
N LEU A 22 -19.98 -18.50 -3.58
CA LEU A 22 -20.53 -19.79 -4.03
C LEU A 22 -19.48 -20.90 -3.98
N ALA A 23 -18.25 -20.63 -4.41
CA ALA A 23 -17.14 -21.59 -4.32
C ALA A 23 -16.88 -22.00 -2.85
N SER A 24 -16.92 -21.03 -1.94
CA SER A 24 -16.81 -21.28 -0.49
C SER A 24 -17.91 -22.24 0.00
N ALA A 25 -19.16 -22.01 -0.42
CA ALA A 25 -20.26 -22.91 -0.07
C ALA A 25 -20.07 -24.33 -0.64
N LEU A 26 -19.66 -24.42 -1.91
CA LEU A 26 -19.42 -25.71 -2.59
C LEU A 26 -18.31 -26.52 -1.92
N LEU A 27 -17.25 -25.87 -1.42
CA LEU A 27 -16.17 -26.53 -0.70
C LEU A 27 -16.56 -26.89 0.74
N GLY A 28 -17.25 -25.99 1.44
CA GLY A 28 -17.57 -26.15 2.86
C GLY A 28 -18.62 -27.21 3.17
N VAL A 29 -19.64 -27.38 2.31
CA VAL A 29 -20.71 -28.36 2.51
C VAL A 29 -20.19 -29.81 2.65
N PRO A 30 -19.40 -30.38 1.70
CA PRO A 30 -18.93 -31.76 1.81
C PRO A 30 -17.94 -31.96 2.96
N GLN A 31 -17.19 -30.93 3.34
CA GLN A 31 -16.26 -30.95 4.47
C GLN A 31 -16.98 -31.09 5.81
N VAL A 32 -18.17 -30.48 5.97
CA VAL A 32 -19.00 -30.59 7.18
C VAL A 32 -19.90 -31.83 7.13
N ALA A 33 -20.54 -32.09 6.00
CA ALA A 33 -21.53 -33.17 5.86
C ALA A 33 -20.87 -34.56 5.81
N THR A 34 -19.72 -34.68 5.15
CA THR A 34 -19.04 -35.96 4.91
C THR A 34 -17.52 -35.88 5.11
N PRO A 35 -17.03 -35.45 6.29
CA PRO A 35 -15.60 -35.19 6.51
C PRO A 35 -14.71 -36.40 6.21
N GLY A 36 -15.12 -37.61 6.60
CA GLY A 36 -14.37 -38.83 6.28
C GLY A 36 -14.34 -39.16 4.78
N GLY A 37 -15.42 -38.87 4.05
CA GLY A 37 -15.47 -39.02 2.60
C GLY A 37 -14.52 -38.05 1.89
N PHE A 38 -14.51 -36.80 2.36
CA PHE A 38 -13.65 -35.74 1.84
C PHE A 38 -12.15 -36.04 2.09
N VAL A 39 -11.78 -36.45 3.31
CA VAL A 39 -10.40 -36.84 3.67
C VAL A 39 -9.90 -37.98 2.77
N ARG A 40 -10.73 -38.98 2.48
CA ARG A 40 -10.37 -40.08 1.56
C ARG A 40 -10.20 -39.63 0.11
N GLN A 41 -11.04 -38.70 -0.36
CA GLN A 41 -10.89 -38.09 -1.69
C GLN A 41 -9.56 -37.35 -1.83
N LEU A 42 -9.09 -36.69 -0.78
CA LEU A 42 -7.79 -36.02 -0.74
C LEU A 42 -6.60 -36.99 -0.68
N GLY A 43 -6.84 -38.30 -0.54
CA GLY A 43 -5.79 -39.30 -0.38
C GLY A 43 -5.20 -39.36 1.03
N LEU A 44 -5.86 -38.74 2.01
CA LEU A 44 -5.38 -38.70 3.38
C LEU A 44 -5.91 -39.90 4.19
N ALA A 45 -5.13 -40.34 5.17
CA ALA A 45 -5.56 -41.36 6.11
C ALA A 45 -6.75 -40.84 6.95
N ASP A 46 -7.81 -41.64 6.99
CA ASP A 46 -9.03 -41.29 7.70
C ASP A 46 -8.82 -41.45 9.20
N GLY A 47 -8.84 -40.33 9.94
CA GLY A 47 -8.59 -40.30 11.38
C GLY A 47 -9.34 -39.17 12.08
N PRO A 48 -9.54 -39.25 13.40
CA PRO A 48 -10.34 -38.29 14.15
C PRO A 48 -9.78 -36.86 14.07
N ARG A 49 -8.45 -36.71 14.07
CA ARG A 49 -7.78 -35.40 13.94
C ARG A 49 -8.00 -34.79 12.56
N GLN A 50 -7.86 -35.58 11.49
CA GLN A 50 -8.06 -35.15 10.12
C GLN A 50 -9.52 -34.76 9.88
N ARG A 51 -10.47 -35.57 10.34
CA ARG A 51 -11.91 -35.24 10.27
C ARG A 51 -12.23 -33.93 10.98
N MET A 52 -11.71 -33.73 12.20
CA MET A 52 -11.94 -32.49 12.96
C MET A 52 -11.34 -31.27 12.24
N ALA A 53 -10.13 -31.38 11.71
CA ALA A 53 -9.52 -30.33 10.89
C ALA A 53 -10.36 -30.02 9.64
N THR A 54 -10.83 -31.05 8.93
CA THR A 54 -11.71 -30.91 7.76
C THR A 54 -13.03 -30.22 8.12
N VAL A 55 -13.67 -30.57 9.23
CA VAL A 55 -14.89 -29.88 9.68
C VAL A 55 -14.61 -28.42 10.03
N ALA A 56 -13.50 -28.12 10.70
CA ALA A 56 -13.12 -26.75 11.03
C ALA A 56 -12.91 -25.88 9.78
N VAL A 57 -12.23 -26.44 8.75
CA VAL A 57 -12.10 -25.80 7.44
C VAL A 57 -13.48 -25.62 6.79
N GLY A 58 -14.34 -26.64 6.83
CA GLY A 58 -15.69 -26.55 6.26
C GLY A 58 -16.57 -25.49 6.90
N VAL A 59 -16.55 -25.36 8.22
CA VAL A 59 -17.27 -24.30 8.94
C VAL A 59 -16.72 -22.92 8.56
N ARG A 60 -15.41 -22.78 8.41
CA ARG A 60 -14.78 -21.52 7.95
C ARG A 60 -15.23 -21.15 6.55
N GLU A 61 -15.23 -22.10 5.62
CA GLU A 61 -15.69 -21.90 4.23
C GLU A 61 -17.17 -21.48 4.19
N LEU A 62 -18.04 -22.12 4.97
CA LEU A 62 -19.46 -21.73 5.06
C LEU A 62 -19.66 -20.33 5.67
N THR A 63 -18.83 -19.97 6.66
CA THR A 63 -18.85 -18.63 7.26
C THR A 63 -18.43 -17.56 6.26
N ALA A 64 -17.37 -17.82 5.48
CA ALA A 64 -16.95 -16.95 4.39
C ALA A 64 -18.04 -16.85 3.30
N ALA A 65 -18.70 -17.96 2.95
CA ALA A 65 -19.82 -17.98 2.00
C ALA A 65 -20.97 -17.07 2.46
N ALA A 66 -21.40 -17.22 3.72
CA ALA A 66 -22.47 -16.42 4.30
C ALA A 66 -22.11 -14.93 4.33
N GLY A 67 -20.85 -14.61 4.67
CA GLY A 67 -20.33 -13.24 4.66
C GLY A 67 -20.34 -12.62 3.26
N LEU A 68 -19.78 -13.30 2.26
CA LEU A 68 -19.65 -12.79 0.90
C LEU A 68 -20.99 -12.69 0.15
N LEU A 69 -21.91 -13.64 0.37
CA LEU A 69 -23.22 -13.66 -0.29
C LEU A 69 -24.24 -12.75 0.41
N GLY A 70 -24.17 -12.63 1.74
CA GLY A 70 -25.14 -11.85 2.52
C GLY A 70 -24.76 -10.37 2.65
N ARG A 71 -23.59 -10.10 3.24
CA ARG A 71 -23.08 -8.75 3.52
C ARG A 71 -21.60 -8.67 3.13
N PRO A 72 -21.30 -8.61 1.83
CA PRO A 72 -19.93 -8.62 1.34
C PRO A 72 -19.15 -7.45 1.92
N HIS A 73 -17.98 -7.76 2.46
CA HIS A 73 -17.09 -6.83 3.13
C HIS A 73 -15.64 -7.24 2.84
N PRO A 74 -14.70 -6.29 2.69
CA PRO A 74 -13.28 -6.57 2.49
C PRO A 74 -12.68 -7.59 3.45
N ALA A 75 -13.12 -7.58 4.71
CA ALA A 75 -12.69 -8.52 5.74
C ALA A 75 -12.96 -9.99 5.34
N TRP A 76 -14.08 -10.26 4.66
CA TRP A 76 -14.41 -11.62 4.22
C TRP A 76 -13.48 -12.11 3.10
N LEU A 77 -13.12 -11.24 2.15
CA LEU A 77 -12.14 -11.57 1.10
C LEU A 77 -10.76 -11.87 1.70
N TRP A 78 -10.29 -11.03 2.63
CA TRP A 78 -9.02 -11.27 3.32
C TRP A 78 -9.05 -12.50 4.24
N SER A 79 -10.21 -12.82 4.83
CA SER A 79 -10.36 -14.04 5.63
C SER A 79 -10.22 -15.32 4.79
N ARG A 80 -10.62 -15.29 3.51
CA ARG A 80 -10.40 -16.39 2.56
C ARG A 80 -8.91 -16.61 2.29
N VAL A 81 -8.18 -15.53 1.94
CA VAL A 81 -6.71 -15.60 1.74
C VAL A 81 -5.99 -16.16 2.96
N GLY A 82 -6.36 -15.70 4.16
CA GLY A 82 -5.80 -16.21 5.41
C GLY A 82 -6.13 -17.68 5.66
N GLY A 83 -7.35 -18.11 5.34
CA GLY A 83 -7.78 -19.50 5.46
C GLY A 83 -7.09 -20.44 4.48
N ASP A 84 -6.92 -20.01 3.24
CA ASP A 84 -6.20 -20.74 2.19
C ASP A 84 -4.72 -20.99 2.56
N LEU A 85 -4.08 -20.03 3.22
CA LEU A 85 -2.73 -20.22 3.76
C LEU A 85 -2.69 -21.39 4.76
N VAL A 86 -3.70 -21.49 5.64
CA VAL A 86 -3.81 -22.61 6.59
C VAL A 86 -4.04 -23.92 5.83
N ASP A 87 -4.95 -23.95 4.86
CA ASP A 87 -5.24 -25.16 4.09
C ASP A 87 -4.01 -25.66 3.30
N LEU A 88 -3.28 -24.75 2.66
CA LEU A 88 -2.02 -25.06 1.98
C LEU A 88 -0.95 -25.57 2.95
N THR A 89 -0.83 -25.02 4.16
CA THR A 89 0.12 -25.55 5.15
C THR A 89 -0.25 -26.96 5.61
N LEU A 90 -1.53 -27.26 5.79
CA LEU A 90 -2.01 -28.58 6.15
C LEU A 90 -1.75 -29.59 5.02
N LEU A 91 -2.09 -29.23 3.77
CA LEU A 91 -1.87 -30.06 2.59
C LEU A 91 -0.38 -30.27 2.28
N ALA A 92 0.44 -29.23 2.38
CA ALA A 92 1.88 -29.34 2.21
C ALA A 92 2.53 -30.22 3.30
N THR A 93 2.06 -30.10 4.54
CA THR A 93 2.51 -30.99 5.64
C THR A 93 2.10 -32.44 5.37
N ALA A 94 0.88 -32.65 4.88
CA ALA A 94 0.40 -33.98 4.50
C ALA A 94 1.19 -34.58 3.34
N LEU A 95 1.54 -33.77 2.33
CA LEU A 95 2.35 -34.19 1.19
C LEU A 95 3.78 -34.59 1.62
N ARG A 96 4.37 -33.87 2.57
CA ARG A 96 5.71 -34.18 3.14
C ARG A 96 5.72 -35.45 3.98
N ARG A 97 4.62 -35.79 4.65
CA ARG A 97 4.51 -36.96 5.54
C ARG A 97 3.85 -38.18 4.87
N HIS A 98 3.76 -38.16 3.56
CA HIS A 98 2.98 -39.10 2.79
C HIS A 98 3.70 -40.46 2.63
N ASP A 99 2.95 -41.57 2.70
CA ASP A 99 3.46 -42.96 2.63
C ASP A 99 3.47 -43.57 1.21
N GLY A 100 3.24 -42.72 0.20
CA GLY A 100 3.13 -43.05 -1.22
C GLY A 100 1.70 -43.33 -1.73
N ARG A 101 0.74 -43.72 -0.87
CA ARG A 101 -0.63 -44.03 -1.30
C ARG A 101 -1.56 -42.82 -1.35
N GLY A 102 -1.87 -42.31 -2.54
CA GLY A 102 -2.75 -41.14 -2.70
C GLY A 102 -2.05 -39.79 -2.90
N VAL A 103 -0.73 -39.80 -3.10
CA VAL A 103 0.11 -38.59 -3.20
C VAL A 103 -0.33 -37.68 -4.34
N ALA A 104 -0.74 -38.27 -5.47
CA ALA A 104 -1.25 -37.54 -6.62
C ALA A 104 -2.53 -36.77 -6.31
N ARG A 105 -3.41 -37.30 -5.45
CA ARG A 105 -4.65 -36.62 -5.04
C ARG A 105 -4.36 -35.49 -4.06
N THR A 106 -3.45 -35.70 -3.11
CA THR A 106 -3.02 -34.63 -2.18
C THR A 106 -2.28 -33.52 -2.93
N ALA A 107 -1.44 -33.86 -3.90
CA ALA A 107 -0.76 -32.89 -4.77
C ALA A 107 -1.76 -32.12 -5.64
N ALA A 108 -2.74 -32.80 -6.25
CA ALA A 108 -3.80 -32.16 -7.02
C ALA A 108 -4.66 -31.23 -6.15
N ALA A 109 -5.00 -31.65 -4.93
CA ALA A 109 -5.69 -30.79 -3.97
C ALA A 109 -4.87 -29.56 -3.59
N THR A 110 -3.57 -29.72 -3.35
CA THR A 110 -2.65 -28.61 -3.06
C THR A 110 -2.61 -27.62 -4.22
N ALA A 111 -2.50 -28.11 -5.46
CA ALA A 111 -2.51 -27.27 -6.66
C ALA A 111 -3.86 -26.56 -6.85
N GLY A 112 -4.97 -27.26 -6.61
CA GLY A 112 -6.32 -26.69 -6.66
C GLY A 112 -6.51 -25.58 -5.63
N THR A 113 -6.11 -25.81 -4.37
CA THR A 113 -6.13 -24.79 -3.33
C THR A 113 -5.25 -23.60 -3.72
N ALA A 114 -4.03 -23.81 -4.22
CA ALA A 114 -3.14 -22.71 -4.63
C ALA A 114 -3.74 -21.85 -5.75
N ALA A 115 -4.49 -22.46 -6.68
CA ALA A 115 -5.21 -21.73 -7.72
C ALA A 115 -6.36 -20.88 -7.13
N VAL A 116 -7.11 -21.42 -6.18
CA VAL A 116 -8.15 -20.68 -5.44
C VAL A 116 -7.52 -19.52 -4.66
N THR A 117 -6.37 -19.74 -4.02
CA THR A 117 -5.64 -18.70 -3.29
C THR A 117 -5.20 -17.57 -4.20
N ALA A 118 -4.74 -17.87 -5.41
CA ALA A 118 -4.40 -16.85 -6.39
C ALA A 118 -5.63 -16.00 -6.77
N ALA A 119 -6.79 -16.63 -6.96
CA ALA A 119 -8.04 -15.93 -7.24
C ALA A 119 -8.52 -15.09 -6.04
N ASP A 120 -8.38 -15.61 -4.81
CA ASP A 120 -8.73 -14.90 -3.57
C ASP A 120 -7.81 -13.71 -3.32
N VAL A 121 -6.50 -13.86 -3.53
CA VAL A 121 -5.53 -12.76 -3.45
C VAL A 121 -5.85 -11.71 -4.52
N TYR A 122 -6.10 -12.14 -5.76
CA TYR A 122 -6.50 -11.22 -6.83
C TYR A 122 -7.78 -10.45 -6.46
N ALA A 123 -8.82 -11.16 -6.00
CA ALA A 123 -10.07 -10.55 -5.57
C ALA A 123 -9.87 -9.59 -4.40
N ALA A 124 -9.14 -10.02 -3.36
CA ALA A 124 -8.85 -9.19 -2.20
C ALA A 124 -8.09 -7.92 -2.62
N VAL A 125 -7.00 -8.04 -3.38
CA VAL A 125 -6.20 -6.88 -3.80
C VAL A 125 -6.99 -5.92 -4.70
N THR A 126 -7.77 -6.44 -5.64
CA THR A 126 -8.48 -5.61 -6.62
C THR A 126 -9.79 -5.01 -6.07
N ARG A 127 -10.50 -5.72 -5.19
CA ARG A 127 -11.80 -5.29 -4.62
C ARG A 127 -11.72 -4.67 -3.23
N THR A 128 -10.59 -4.78 -2.53
CA THR A 128 -10.38 -4.07 -1.25
C THR A 128 -9.60 -2.77 -1.43
N ARG A 129 -9.60 -2.21 -2.65
CA ARG A 129 -9.10 -0.86 -2.90
C ARG A 129 -9.87 0.10 -1.97
N TRP A 130 -9.09 0.86 -1.19
CA TRP A 130 -9.46 1.96 -0.29
C TRP A 130 -10.01 1.56 1.09
N ARG A 131 -9.35 2.05 2.16
CA ARG A 131 -9.96 2.79 3.30
C ARG A 131 -8.94 3.08 4.41
N THR A 132 -8.18 4.16 4.23
CA THR A 132 -8.10 5.30 5.16
C THR A 132 -7.49 6.42 4.32
N PRO A 133 -8.27 7.38 3.79
CA PRO A 133 -7.68 8.53 3.13
C PRO A 133 -6.85 9.28 4.18
N VAL A 134 -5.54 9.29 4.00
CA VAL A 134 -4.65 10.14 4.78
C VAL A 134 -4.57 11.46 4.03
N GLU A 135 -5.06 12.51 4.66
CA GLU A 135 -4.93 13.88 4.16
C GLU A 135 -3.86 14.57 5.00
N LEU A 136 -2.78 14.98 4.34
CA LEU A 136 -1.69 15.72 4.93
C LEU A 136 -1.77 17.15 4.41
N THR A 137 -1.84 18.11 5.31
CA THR A 137 -1.75 19.52 4.96
C THR A 137 -0.63 20.14 5.75
N ALA A 138 0.19 20.94 5.07
CA ALA A 138 1.26 21.73 5.64
C ALA A 138 1.38 23.05 4.87
N ALA A 139 1.97 24.06 5.50
CA ALA A 139 2.25 25.33 4.85
C ALA A 139 3.61 25.88 5.29
N THR A 140 4.27 26.63 4.40
CA THR A 140 5.48 27.38 4.71
C THR A 140 5.45 28.71 3.99
N THR A 141 6.09 29.74 4.55
CA THR A 141 6.25 31.03 3.87
C THR A 141 7.63 31.10 3.22
N VAL A 142 7.69 31.38 1.92
CA VAL A 142 8.89 31.56 1.12
C VAL A 142 9.03 33.04 0.77
N ALA A 143 10.20 33.63 1.01
CA ALA A 143 10.49 35.05 0.77
C ALA A 143 10.71 35.39 -0.72
N LYS A 144 9.86 34.85 -1.60
CA LYS A 144 9.85 35.10 -3.05
C LYS A 144 8.44 35.42 -3.55
N HIS A 145 8.35 36.00 -4.74
CA HIS A 145 7.07 36.27 -5.40
C HIS A 145 6.32 34.96 -5.71
N PRO A 146 4.96 34.95 -5.73
CA PRO A 146 4.20 33.74 -6.04
C PRO A 146 4.56 33.09 -7.37
N ASP A 147 4.80 33.90 -8.40
CA ASP A 147 5.20 33.41 -9.73
C ASP A 147 6.55 32.69 -9.70
N GLU A 148 7.57 33.27 -9.04
CA GLU A 148 8.88 32.63 -8.90
C GLU A 148 8.79 31.32 -8.10
N THR A 149 7.98 31.31 -7.04
CA THR A 149 7.80 30.13 -6.19
C THR A 149 7.06 29.02 -6.93
N TYR A 150 6.08 29.40 -7.75
CA TYR A 150 5.36 28.50 -8.65
C TYR A 150 6.29 27.92 -9.71
N GLU A 151 7.14 28.74 -10.35
CA GLU A 151 8.07 28.27 -11.38
C GLU A 151 9.02 27.20 -10.81
N LEU A 152 9.54 27.42 -9.60
CA LEU A 152 10.38 26.45 -8.90
C LEU A 152 9.64 25.13 -8.62
N TRP A 153 8.36 25.19 -8.22
CA TRP A 153 7.57 24.00 -7.93
C TRP A 153 7.13 23.25 -9.20
N SER A 154 6.79 23.98 -10.26
CA SER A 154 6.25 23.40 -11.51
C SER A 154 7.24 22.50 -12.24
N GLY A 155 8.54 22.63 -11.96
CA GLY A 155 9.56 21.66 -12.34
C GLY A 155 9.43 20.34 -11.56
N LEU A 156 8.40 19.54 -11.85
CA LEU A 156 8.05 18.33 -11.09
C LEU A 156 9.21 17.32 -10.95
N GLU A 157 10.11 17.25 -11.94
CA GLU A 157 11.28 16.36 -11.90
C GLU A 157 12.28 16.73 -10.79
N ARG A 158 12.18 17.95 -10.25
CA ARG A 158 13.00 18.44 -9.14
C ARG A 158 12.39 18.17 -7.77
N LEU A 159 11.13 17.69 -7.70
CA LEU A 159 10.50 17.36 -6.41
C LEU A 159 11.36 16.41 -5.54
N PRO A 160 12.03 15.37 -6.09
CA PRO A 160 12.91 14.51 -5.28
C PRO A 160 14.11 15.23 -4.63
N GLU A 161 14.46 16.45 -5.06
CA GLU A 161 15.51 17.26 -4.42
C GLU A 161 15.13 17.70 -2.99
N PHE A 162 13.83 17.85 -2.72
CA PHE A 162 13.33 18.32 -1.42
C PHE A 162 12.25 17.43 -0.80
N MET A 163 11.58 16.57 -1.57
CA MET A 163 10.60 15.59 -1.09
C MET A 163 11.26 14.23 -0.88
N ALA A 164 11.74 13.97 0.34
CA ALA A 164 12.62 12.83 0.62
C ALA A 164 11.98 11.44 0.38
N HIS A 165 10.65 11.38 0.37
CA HIS A 165 9.89 10.16 0.13
C HIS A 165 9.77 9.82 -1.37
N LEU A 166 10.01 10.78 -2.27
CA LEU A 166 10.03 10.57 -3.71
C LEU A 166 11.44 10.16 -4.15
N ALA A 167 11.52 9.07 -4.89
CA ALA A 167 12.76 8.59 -5.51
C ALA A 167 12.98 9.23 -6.89
N GLU A 168 11.91 9.37 -7.68
CA GLU A 168 11.96 9.90 -9.04
C GLU A 168 10.60 10.45 -9.45
N VAL A 169 10.60 11.53 -10.24
CA VAL A 169 9.44 12.00 -10.98
C VAL A 169 9.90 12.26 -12.41
N ARG A 170 9.24 11.63 -13.40
CA ARG A 170 9.53 11.81 -14.83
C ARG A 170 8.32 12.38 -15.54
N ILE A 171 8.53 13.36 -16.42
CA ILE A 171 7.45 13.83 -17.30
C ILE A 171 7.26 12.83 -18.44
N THR A 172 6.02 12.35 -18.64
CA THR A 172 5.68 11.37 -19.69
C THR A 172 4.80 11.95 -20.79
N GLY A 173 4.32 13.18 -20.63
CA GLY A 173 3.49 13.88 -21.61
C GLY A 173 3.08 15.28 -21.12
N PRO A 174 2.21 16.00 -21.85
CA PRO A 174 1.89 17.41 -21.56
C PRO A 174 1.29 17.65 -20.16
N ARG A 175 0.55 16.67 -19.64
CA ARG A 175 -0.07 16.71 -18.31
C ARG A 175 0.14 15.42 -17.52
N THR A 176 1.00 14.54 -18.02
CA THR A 176 1.20 13.21 -17.44
C THR A 176 2.62 13.05 -16.96
N SER A 177 2.77 12.37 -15.83
CA SER A 177 4.06 12.11 -15.20
C SER A 177 4.07 10.73 -14.56
N HIS A 178 5.26 10.14 -14.43
CA HIS A 178 5.49 8.88 -13.74
C HIS A 178 6.26 9.13 -12.45
N TRP A 179 5.75 8.62 -11.34
CA TRP A 179 6.26 8.90 -10.00
C TRP A 179 6.71 7.60 -9.35
N THR A 180 7.86 7.64 -8.69
CA THR A 180 8.42 6.54 -7.90
C THR A 180 8.64 7.04 -6.48
N ALA A 181 8.03 6.39 -5.50
CA ALA A 181 8.24 6.69 -4.08
C ALA A 181 8.84 5.51 -3.31
N SER A 182 9.57 5.83 -2.26
CA SER A 182 10.17 4.85 -1.36
C SER A 182 9.11 4.20 -0.46
N ALA A 183 9.25 2.90 -0.24
CA ALA A 183 8.38 2.09 0.61
C ALA A 183 9.22 1.21 1.54
N PRO A 184 8.63 0.72 2.66
CA PRO A 184 9.37 -0.07 3.64
C PRO A 184 10.01 -1.33 3.04
N PHE A 185 11.14 -1.72 3.64
CA PHE A 185 12.01 -2.84 3.24
C PHE A 185 12.73 -2.63 1.90
N GLY A 186 13.10 -1.38 1.59
CA GLY A 186 13.85 -1.05 0.36
C GLY A 186 13.04 -1.25 -0.92
N ARG A 187 11.71 -1.27 -0.82
CA ARG A 187 10.80 -1.40 -1.95
C ARG A 187 10.45 -0.02 -2.51
N THR A 188 9.97 0.01 -3.73
CA THR A 188 9.41 1.23 -4.35
C THR A 188 7.95 1.01 -4.70
N VAL A 189 7.22 2.12 -4.77
CA VAL A 189 5.85 2.18 -5.29
C VAL A 189 5.85 3.16 -6.44
N GLU A 190 5.23 2.74 -7.54
CA GLU A 190 5.19 3.51 -8.78
C GLU A 190 3.74 3.78 -9.19
N TRP A 191 3.49 4.98 -9.71
CA TRP A 191 2.20 5.33 -10.30
C TRP A 191 2.37 6.41 -11.36
N ASP A 192 1.46 6.40 -12.33
CA ASP A 192 1.30 7.53 -13.25
C ASP A 192 0.34 8.55 -12.64
N ALA A 193 0.62 9.84 -12.84
CA ALA A 193 -0.19 10.96 -12.40
C ALA A 193 -0.56 11.87 -13.57
N GLU A 194 -1.72 12.48 -13.47
CA GLU A 194 -2.22 13.52 -14.35
C GLU A 194 -2.33 14.83 -13.56
N THR A 195 -1.67 15.89 -14.02
CA THR A 195 -1.89 17.25 -13.52
C THR A 195 -3.31 17.64 -13.90
N THR A 196 -4.19 17.93 -12.94
CA THR A 196 -5.59 18.31 -13.18
C THR A 196 -5.78 19.80 -13.37
N GLN A 197 -5.05 20.61 -12.60
CA GLN A 197 -5.08 22.08 -12.68
C GLN A 197 -3.66 22.61 -12.64
N ASP A 198 -3.43 23.66 -13.43
CA ASP A 198 -2.14 24.32 -13.58
C ASP A 198 -2.41 25.80 -13.83
N VAL A 199 -2.36 26.60 -12.77
CA VAL A 199 -2.67 28.03 -12.78
C VAL A 199 -1.43 28.78 -12.29
N PRO A 200 -0.71 29.48 -13.18
CA PRO A 200 0.51 30.22 -12.85
C PRO A 200 0.37 31.09 -11.61
N GLY A 201 1.34 30.98 -10.71
CA GLY A 201 1.42 31.75 -9.47
C GLY A 201 0.34 31.45 -8.43
N GLN A 202 -0.54 30.46 -8.66
CA GLN A 202 -1.72 30.23 -7.82
C GLN A 202 -1.91 28.77 -7.39
N LEU A 203 -1.88 27.83 -8.32
CA LEU A 203 -2.30 26.45 -8.03
C LEU A 203 -1.72 25.43 -9.00
N ILE A 204 -1.15 24.36 -8.46
CA ILE A 204 -0.86 23.11 -9.19
C ILE A 204 -1.62 22.00 -8.48
N ALA A 205 -2.45 21.24 -9.19
CA ALA A 205 -3.16 20.09 -8.64
C ALA A 205 -3.01 18.88 -9.54
N TRP A 206 -2.90 17.69 -8.96
CA TRP A 206 -2.73 16.43 -9.68
C TRP A 206 -3.49 15.29 -9.02
N ARG A 207 -3.68 14.21 -9.80
CA ARG A 207 -4.21 12.94 -9.32
C ARG A 207 -3.55 11.77 -10.04
N SER A 208 -3.49 10.63 -9.39
CA SER A 208 -3.07 9.37 -9.99
C SER A 208 -3.99 9.01 -11.16
N ALA A 209 -3.42 8.50 -12.25
CA ALA A 209 -4.15 8.03 -13.42
C ALA A 209 -5.11 6.88 -13.07
N GLN A 210 -6.12 6.69 -13.92
CA GLN A 210 -7.11 5.63 -13.72
C GLN A 210 -6.43 4.25 -13.72
N GLY A 211 -6.70 3.44 -12.68
CA GLY A 211 -6.16 2.09 -12.55
C GLY A 211 -4.89 1.97 -11.71
N ALA A 212 -4.25 3.09 -11.33
CA ALA A 212 -3.07 3.11 -10.46
C ALA A 212 -3.25 2.26 -9.20
N VAL A 213 -2.18 1.56 -8.79
CA VAL A 213 -2.17 0.67 -7.62
C VAL A 213 -2.32 1.47 -6.33
N VAL A 214 -1.75 2.68 -6.28
CA VAL A 214 -1.90 3.64 -5.20
C VAL A 214 -2.65 4.84 -5.71
N GLY A 215 -3.79 5.11 -5.09
CA GLY A 215 -4.51 6.34 -5.36
C GLY A 215 -3.88 7.49 -4.59
N ASN A 216 -3.44 8.51 -5.31
CA ASN A 216 -2.77 9.69 -4.80
C ASN A 216 -3.40 10.91 -5.49
N SER A 217 -3.70 11.96 -4.75
CA SER A 217 -3.94 13.28 -5.33
C SER A 217 -3.31 14.33 -4.44
N GLY A 218 -2.84 15.41 -5.03
CA GLY A 218 -2.31 16.53 -4.28
C GLY A 218 -2.62 17.85 -4.93
N GLU A 219 -2.45 18.90 -4.16
CA GLU A 219 -2.52 20.27 -4.63
C GLU A 219 -1.54 21.14 -3.85
N VAL A 220 -0.99 22.13 -4.54
CA VAL A 220 -0.09 23.13 -3.99
C VAL A 220 -0.67 24.48 -4.35
N ARG A 221 -0.98 25.29 -3.34
CA ARG A 221 -1.46 26.66 -3.48
C ARG A 221 -0.36 27.65 -3.13
N PHE A 222 -0.32 28.73 -3.89
CA PHE A 222 0.60 29.85 -3.70
C PHE A 222 -0.24 31.08 -3.37
N HIS A 223 -0.14 31.55 -2.13
CA HIS A 223 -0.86 32.73 -1.66
C HIS A 223 0.14 33.84 -1.32
N PRO A 224 -0.13 35.10 -1.68
CA PRO A 224 0.68 36.21 -1.16
C PRO A 224 0.71 36.18 0.37
N ALA A 225 1.90 36.19 0.95
CA ALA A 225 2.07 36.17 2.39
C ALA A 225 1.60 37.50 3.01
N PRO A 226 1.02 37.49 4.22
CA PRO A 226 0.63 38.72 4.91
C PRO A 226 1.79 39.71 5.02
N GLY A 227 1.50 41.00 4.89
CA GLY A 227 2.52 42.06 5.00
C GLY A 227 3.49 42.14 3.81
N GLY A 228 3.25 41.39 2.71
CA GLY A 228 4.12 41.40 1.53
C GLY A 228 5.43 40.63 1.72
N HIS A 229 5.48 39.73 2.71
CA HIS A 229 6.69 38.96 3.06
C HIS A 229 6.90 37.71 2.18
N GLY A 230 6.52 37.77 0.91
CA GLY A 230 6.67 36.68 -0.06
C GLY A 230 5.39 35.87 -0.28
N THR A 231 5.51 34.55 -0.26
CA THR A 231 4.46 33.60 -0.66
C THR A 231 4.25 32.54 0.42
N GLU A 232 3.02 32.37 0.89
CA GLU A 232 2.60 31.19 1.63
C GLU A 232 2.32 30.06 0.65
N VAL A 233 3.11 28.99 0.76
CA VAL A 233 2.99 27.76 -0.02
C VAL A 233 2.27 26.73 0.84
N GLN A 234 1.02 26.43 0.48
CA GLN A 234 0.21 25.44 1.17
C GLN A 234 0.11 24.18 0.32
N VAL A 235 0.48 23.04 0.90
CA VAL A 235 0.45 21.74 0.23
C VAL A 235 -0.56 20.84 0.93
N THR A 236 -1.45 20.27 0.13
CA THR A 236 -2.39 19.23 0.58
C THR A 236 -2.14 17.97 -0.24
N LEU A 237 -1.81 16.87 0.43
CA LEU A 237 -1.61 15.56 -0.18
C LEU A 237 -2.65 14.59 0.36
N ARG A 238 -3.26 13.81 -0.52
CA ARG A 238 -4.29 12.83 -0.19
C ARG A 238 -3.83 11.48 -0.74
N TYR A 239 -3.57 10.53 0.16
CA TYR A 239 -3.17 9.19 -0.22
C TYR A 239 -4.18 8.16 0.24
N SER A 240 -4.26 7.09 -0.55
CA SER A 240 -4.96 5.88 -0.18
C SER A 240 -4.02 4.71 -0.08
N LEU A 241 -3.85 4.27 1.15
CA LEU A 241 -3.08 3.08 1.39
C LEU A 241 -3.96 1.86 1.05
N PRO A 242 -3.41 0.86 0.32
CA PRO A 242 -4.11 -0.40 0.08
C PRO A 242 -4.53 -1.05 1.40
N ALA A 243 -5.69 -1.68 1.47
CA ALA A 243 -6.06 -2.45 2.66
C ALA A 243 -5.16 -3.69 2.82
N GLY A 244 -4.95 -4.13 4.06
CA GLY A 244 -4.25 -5.39 4.37
C GLY A 244 -2.80 -5.22 4.89
N PRO A 245 -2.00 -6.31 4.92
CA PRO A 245 -0.67 -6.31 5.52
C PRO A 245 0.28 -5.27 4.91
N LEU A 246 0.21 -5.03 3.59
CA LEU A 246 1.03 -4.05 2.90
C LEU A 246 0.71 -2.62 3.36
N GLY A 247 -0.57 -2.23 3.41
CA GLY A 247 -0.98 -0.93 3.90
C GLY A 247 -0.61 -0.69 5.37
N ARG A 248 -0.70 -1.72 6.22
CA ARG A 248 -0.24 -1.63 7.62
C ARG A 248 1.28 -1.43 7.72
N ALA A 249 2.06 -2.07 6.86
CA ALA A 249 3.50 -1.89 6.81
C ALA A 249 3.87 -0.47 6.34
N VAL A 250 3.21 0.02 5.28
CA VAL A 250 3.41 1.38 4.75
C VAL A 250 3.00 2.43 5.78
N ALA A 251 1.84 2.28 6.44
CA ALA A 251 1.41 3.19 7.51
C ALA A 251 2.42 3.26 8.66
N ARG A 252 3.01 2.12 9.07
CA ARG A 252 4.09 2.11 10.08
C ARG A 252 5.37 2.78 9.61
N TYR A 253 5.69 2.68 8.31
CA TYR A 253 6.88 3.30 7.72
C TYR A 253 6.76 4.83 7.64
N PHE A 254 5.57 5.33 7.31
CA PHE A 254 5.26 6.75 7.37
C PHE A 254 5.09 7.29 8.81
N GLY A 255 5.20 6.41 9.83
CA GLY A 255 5.20 6.77 11.25
C GLY A 255 3.85 7.25 11.79
N GLU A 256 3.85 7.67 13.06
CA GLU A 256 2.70 8.31 13.72
C GLU A 256 2.53 9.79 13.29
N GLU A 257 3.51 10.37 12.58
CA GLU A 257 3.54 11.81 12.28
C GLU A 257 3.86 12.12 10.79
N PRO A 258 3.09 11.61 9.81
CA PRO A 258 3.30 11.92 8.39
C PRO A 258 3.19 13.42 8.04
N HIS A 259 2.54 14.22 8.90
CA HIS A 259 2.56 15.69 8.79
C HIS A 259 3.96 16.28 8.96
N GLN A 260 4.79 15.73 9.87
CA GLN A 260 6.15 16.22 10.07
C GLN A 260 7.04 15.99 8.85
N GLN A 261 6.83 14.88 8.13
CA GLN A 261 7.58 14.62 6.90
C GLN A 261 7.29 15.68 5.84
N LEU A 262 6.01 16.07 5.69
CA LEU A 262 5.61 17.12 4.77
C LEU A 262 6.14 18.50 5.21
N ASP A 263 6.11 18.83 6.51
CA ASP A 263 6.73 20.05 7.05
C ASP A 263 8.23 20.11 6.75
N ASP A 264 8.93 18.99 6.91
CA ASP A 264 10.34 18.85 6.61
C ASP A 264 10.64 19.02 5.11
N ASP A 265 9.79 18.46 4.24
CA ASP A 265 9.88 18.62 2.78
C ASP A 265 9.69 20.11 2.40
N LEU A 266 8.71 20.79 3.00
CA LEU A 266 8.46 22.22 2.78
C LEU A 266 9.59 23.12 3.31
N ARG A 267 10.23 22.73 4.41
CA ARG A 267 11.41 23.44 4.91
C ARG A 267 12.59 23.35 3.94
N ARG A 268 12.83 22.17 3.36
CA ARG A 268 13.84 22.00 2.30
C ARG A 268 13.49 22.80 1.06
N PHE A 269 12.22 22.79 0.65
CA PHE A 269 11.75 23.61 -0.46
C PHE A 269 12.02 25.10 -0.23
N LYS A 270 11.68 25.64 0.95
CA LYS A 270 11.99 27.02 1.33
C LYS A 270 13.48 27.34 1.19
N GLN A 271 14.36 26.46 1.67
CA GLN A 271 15.81 26.65 1.55
C GLN A 271 16.29 26.69 0.09
N ILE A 272 15.83 25.75 -0.74
CA ILE A 272 16.16 25.74 -2.18
C ILE A 272 15.63 27.00 -2.85
N ALA A 273 14.40 27.39 -2.53
CA ALA A 273 13.77 28.56 -3.14
C ALA A 273 14.49 29.85 -2.76
N GLU A 274 14.84 30.05 -1.50
CA GLU A 274 15.43 31.29 -0.99
C GLU A 274 16.95 31.39 -1.23
N ALA A 275 17.68 30.28 -1.09
CA ALA A 275 19.15 30.26 -1.11
C ALA A 275 19.76 29.51 -2.31
N GLY A 276 18.96 28.81 -3.11
CA GLY A 276 19.45 27.99 -4.22
C GLY A 276 20.07 26.64 -3.79
N GLU A 277 20.28 26.42 -2.49
CA GLU A 277 20.87 25.20 -1.93
C GLU A 277 20.09 24.76 -0.67
N VAL A 278 20.03 23.44 -0.43
CA VAL A 278 19.65 22.91 0.88
C VAL A 278 20.86 23.06 1.80
N ILE A 279 20.76 23.89 2.85
CA ILE A 279 21.85 24.04 3.83
C ILE A 279 22.11 22.67 4.48
N ARG A 280 23.27 22.10 4.19
CA ARG A 280 23.74 20.82 4.75
C ARG A 280 24.51 21.13 6.04
N SER A 281 24.15 20.44 7.13
CA SER A 281 24.95 20.51 8.36
C SER A 281 26.23 19.67 8.17
N GLU A 282 27.38 20.18 8.62
CA GLU A 282 28.65 19.45 8.62
C GLU A 282 28.59 18.11 9.40
N GLY A 283 27.64 17.98 10.33
CA GLY A 283 27.39 16.74 11.09
C GLY A 283 26.64 15.64 10.31
N ALA A 284 26.16 15.91 9.10
CA ALA A 284 25.52 14.93 8.22
C ALA A 284 25.84 15.24 6.74
N PRO A 285 27.06 14.92 6.26
CA PRO A 285 27.57 15.33 4.95
C PRO A 285 26.72 14.84 3.76
N GLY A 286 25.99 13.72 3.93
CA GLY A 286 25.09 13.15 2.92
C GLY A 286 23.75 13.88 2.77
N GLY A 287 23.38 14.75 3.71
CA GLY A 287 22.00 15.24 3.87
C GLY A 287 21.01 14.09 4.11
N LYS A 288 19.73 14.40 4.38
CA LYS A 288 18.65 13.41 4.53
C LYS A 288 18.30 12.71 3.19
N ARG A 289 19.27 12.16 2.45
CA ARG A 289 18.98 11.21 1.37
C ARG A 289 18.58 9.90 2.05
N ALA A 290 17.30 9.56 1.94
CA ALA A 290 16.59 8.45 2.59
C ALA A 290 17.08 7.02 2.23
N ARG A 291 18.36 6.83 1.93
CA ARG A 291 18.91 5.52 1.58
C ARG A 291 19.49 4.72 2.75
N ALA A 292 19.65 5.32 3.94
CA ALA A 292 20.24 4.60 5.08
C ALA A 292 19.79 5.01 6.49
N GLU A 293 18.79 5.87 6.67
CA GLU A 293 18.32 6.22 8.01
C GLU A 293 16.93 5.65 8.22
N PHE A 294 16.82 4.50 8.86
CA PHE A 294 15.94 4.24 10.02
C PHE A 294 16.17 2.79 10.47
N PRO A 295 16.29 2.53 11.78
CA PRO A 295 15.85 3.39 12.87
C PRO A 295 16.91 4.42 13.28
N GLN A 296 16.46 5.62 13.68
CA GLN A 296 17.31 6.67 14.23
C GLN A 296 18.21 6.12 15.34
N HIS A 297 19.50 6.32 15.20
CA HIS A 297 20.46 6.01 16.25
C HIS A 297 20.43 7.16 17.28
N PRO A 298 20.37 6.88 18.60
CA PRO A 298 20.55 7.91 19.62
C PRO A 298 21.89 8.62 19.40
N ALA A 299 21.94 9.93 19.67
CA ALA A 299 23.10 10.80 19.46
C ALA A 299 24.34 10.25 20.19
N GLN A 300 25.13 9.46 19.47
CA GLN A 300 26.39 8.89 19.91
C GLN A 300 27.44 9.14 18.81
N PRO A 301 28.73 9.30 19.18
CA PRO A 301 29.79 9.45 18.20
C PRO A 301 29.86 8.24 17.25
N LEU A 302 30.08 8.50 15.95
CA LEU A 302 30.28 7.45 14.94
C LEU A 302 31.48 6.57 15.30
N THR A 303 31.38 5.28 15.03
CA THR A 303 32.49 4.33 15.18
C THR A 303 33.56 4.53 14.10
N GLU A 304 34.78 4.03 14.33
CA GLU A 304 35.88 4.16 13.37
C GLU A 304 35.58 3.52 12.01
N ASP A 305 34.78 2.44 11.99
CA ASP A 305 34.42 1.75 10.75
C ASP A 305 33.39 2.55 9.94
N GLU A 306 32.40 3.17 10.61
CA GLU A 306 31.43 4.09 9.98
C GLU A 306 32.13 5.37 9.45
N LEU A 307 33.13 5.87 10.17
CA LEU A 307 33.95 7.01 9.72
C LEU A 307 34.78 6.70 8.47
N ARG A 308 35.18 5.44 8.25
CA ARG A 308 35.88 5.02 7.02
C ARG A 308 34.93 4.93 5.84
N GLU A 309 33.71 4.44 6.06
CA GLU A 309 32.67 4.30 5.02
C GLU A 309 32.15 5.66 4.51
N VAL A 310 32.11 6.68 5.39
CA VAL A 310 31.72 8.06 5.00
C VAL A 310 32.83 8.79 4.23
N ARG A 311 34.09 8.35 4.33
CA ARG A 311 35.25 9.00 3.69
C ARG A 311 35.61 8.41 2.31
N SER A 312 34.98 7.31 1.89
CA SER A 312 35.15 6.69 0.56
C SER A 312 34.09 7.15 -0.43
#